data_AF-A0A2G2ZV17-F1
#
_entry.id   AF-A0A2G2ZV17-F1
#
_cell.length_a   1.000
_cell.length_b   1.000
_cell.length_c   1.000
_cell.angle_alpha   90.00
_cell.angle_beta   90.00
_cell.angle_gamma   90.00
#
_symmetry.space_group_name_H-M   'P 1'
#
loop_
_entity.id
_entity.type
_entity.pdbx_description
1 polymer ?
#
loop_
_entity_poly.entity_id
_entity_poly.type
_entity_poly.pdbx_seq_one_letter_code
_entity_poly.pdbx_strand_id
1 'polypeptide(L)'
;MVAEEAGCSTWARVAKNAGSYNAKPQDTKLFRDGGGDYPKALADHEGLVWQVLNVGWAIEIAVAGENALPCYDRKGYSKILEVAKPVGDPKHRQIYRLTYLRLCSTLPEHDNLMEFTSFVQKRHGVKPSG
;
A
#
# COMPACT_ATOMS: atom_id res chain seq x y z
N MET A 1 -17.65 14.89 12.84
CA MET A 1 -17.02 13.65 12.31
C MET A 1 -16.29 14.07 11.04
N VAL A 2 -14.97 13.87 10.94
CA VAL A 2 -14.09 14.59 9.98
C VAL A 2 -14.56 14.58 8.51
N ALA A 3 -15.24 13.50 8.06
CA ALA A 3 -15.78 13.42 6.70
C ALA A 3 -17.01 14.33 6.43
N GLU A 4 -17.81 14.63 7.46
CA GLU A 4 -18.96 15.53 7.37
C GLU A 4 -18.51 17.00 7.39
N GLU A 5 -17.48 17.32 8.16
CA GLU A 5 -16.88 18.66 8.22
C GLU A 5 -16.15 19.04 6.92
N ALA A 6 -15.67 18.05 6.15
CA ALA A 6 -15.01 18.24 4.86
C ALA A 6 -15.97 18.33 3.66
N GLY A 7 -17.30 18.33 3.87
CA GLY A 7 -18.31 18.40 2.79
C GLY A 7 -18.32 17.19 1.84
N CYS A 8 -17.62 16.11 2.18
CA CYS A 8 -17.47 14.93 1.34
C CYS A 8 -18.33 13.76 1.85
N SER A 9 -19.65 13.98 1.89
CA SER A 9 -20.64 13.01 2.37
C SER A 9 -20.60 11.65 1.64
N THR A 10 -20.07 11.61 0.42
CA THR A 10 -19.89 10.38 -0.37
C THR A 10 -18.70 9.53 0.10
N TRP A 11 -17.79 10.07 0.91
CA TRP A 11 -16.66 9.34 1.50
C TRP A 11 -17.03 8.59 2.77
N ALA A 12 -18.08 9.05 3.46
CA ALA A 12 -18.71 8.32 4.58
C ALA A 12 -19.61 7.17 4.11
N ARG A 13 -19.79 7.00 2.79
CA ARG A 13 -20.56 5.89 2.24
C ARG A 13 -19.74 4.61 2.40
N VAL A 14 -19.90 3.96 3.55
CA VAL A 14 -19.53 2.55 3.76
C VAL A 14 -20.01 1.80 2.52
N ALA A 15 -19.10 1.11 1.83
CA ALA A 15 -19.48 0.28 0.70
C ALA A 15 -20.65 -0.59 1.18
N LYS A 16 -21.77 -0.61 0.45
CA LYS A 16 -22.98 -1.36 0.87
C LYS A 16 -22.72 -2.87 1.05
N ASN A 17 -21.50 -3.32 0.74
CA ASN A 17 -20.99 -4.67 0.80
C ASN A 17 -19.75 -4.79 1.72
N ALA A 18 -19.46 -3.79 2.56
CA ALA A 18 -18.36 -3.86 3.52
C ALA A 18 -18.72 -4.87 4.62
N GLY A 19 -18.29 -6.12 4.45
CA GLY A 19 -18.35 -7.13 5.50
C GLY A 19 -17.60 -6.67 6.76
N SER A 20 -18.08 -7.09 7.93
CA SER A 20 -17.45 -6.76 9.21
C SER A 20 -16.04 -7.35 9.30
N TYR A 21 -15.03 -6.49 9.50
CA TYR A 21 -13.64 -6.90 9.66
C TYR A 21 -13.37 -7.27 11.12
N ASN A 22 -13.67 -8.52 11.49
CA ASN A 22 -13.27 -9.11 12.77
C ASN A 22 -12.38 -10.33 12.50
N ALA A 23 -11.09 -10.11 12.27
CA ALA A 23 -10.09 -11.19 12.22
C ALA A 23 -8.87 -10.78 13.05
N LYS A 24 -8.36 -11.73 13.84
CA LYS A 24 -7.23 -11.54 14.76
C LYS A 24 -5.95 -11.23 13.96
N PRO A 25 -4.98 -10.47 14.52
CA PRO A 25 -3.84 -9.91 13.77
C PRO A 25 -2.95 -10.93 13.05
N GLN A 26 -3.03 -12.22 13.40
CA GLN A 26 -2.28 -13.30 12.74
C GLN A 26 -2.91 -13.81 11.43
N ASP A 27 -4.13 -13.39 11.06
CA ASP A 27 -4.88 -13.95 9.93
C ASP A 27 -5.00 -13.00 8.71
N THR A 28 -4.39 -11.81 8.74
CA THR A 28 -4.62 -10.78 7.72
C THR A 28 -3.75 -10.95 6.48
N LYS A 29 -4.29 -11.61 5.45
CA LYS A 29 -3.70 -11.84 4.11
C LYS A 29 -3.92 -10.66 3.15
N LEU A 30 -3.32 -9.50 3.45
CA LEU A 30 -3.78 -8.22 2.90
C LEU A 30 -3.04 -7.69 1.64
N PHE A 31 -1.98 -8.34 1.12
CA PHE A 31 -1.51 -8.04 -0.26
C PHE A 31 -1.10 -9.29 -1.02
N ARG A 32 -1.96 -9.81 -1.90
CA ARG A 32 -1.50 -10.75 -2.92
C ARG A 32 -2.20 -10.53 -4.24
N ASP A 33 -1.37 -10.48 -5.28
CA ASP A 33 -1.76 -10.81 -6.63
C ASP A 33 -1.26 -12.25 -6.90
N GLY A 34 -2.20 -13.19 -7.00
CA GLY A 34 -1.99 -14.56 -7.50
C GLY A 34 -1.52 -15.64 -6.53
N GLY A 35 -2.47 -16.41 -5.93
CA GLY A 35 -2.33 -17.86 -5.68
C GLY A 35 -2.83 -18.41 -4.33
N GLY A 36 -4.14 -18.51 -4.18
CA GLY A 36 -4.77 -19.39 -3.20
C GLY A 36 -6.21 -19.61 -3.64
N ASP A 37 -6.58 -20.87 -3.85
CA ASP A 37 -7.87 -21.30 -4.40
C ASP A 37 -9.04 -21.00 -3.43
N TYR A 38 -9.44 -19.74 -3.37
CA TYR A 38 -10.69 -19.32 -2.73
C TYR A 38 -11.50 -18.52 -3.73
N PRO A 39 -12.56 -19.11 -4.31
CA PRO A 39 -13.42 -18.38 -5.22
C PRO A 39 -14.27 -17.38 -4.41
N LYS A 40 -14.25 -16.10 -4.83
CA LYS A 40 -15.20 -15.02 -4.47
C LYS A 40 -14.97 -14.22 -3.18
N ALA A 41 -13.76 -13.72 -2.93
CA ALA A 41 -13.66 -12.45 -2.19
C ALA A 41 -13.81 -11.30 -3.20
N LEU A 42 -14.93 -10.57 -3.16
CA LEU A 42 -15.15 -9.34 -3.96
C LEU A 42 -14.34 -8.16 -3.38
N ALA A 43 -13.05 -8.37 -3.13
CA ALA A 43 -12.19 -7.41 -2.44
C ALA A 43 -11.42 -6.53 -3.43
N ASP A 44 -11.76 -5.25 -3.48
CA ASP A 44 -11.01 -4.21 -4.19
C ASP A 44 -9.99 -3.55 -3.24
N HIS A 45 -8.87 -4.24 -3.04
CA HIS A 45 -7.81 -3.77 -2.14
C HIS A 45 -7.13 -2.49 -2.67
N GLU A 46 -7.00 -2.34 -3.99
CA GLU A 46 -6.42 -1.13 -4.59
C GLU A 46 -7.35 0.08 -4.39
N GLY A 47 -8.65 -0.08 -4.65
CA GLY A 47 -9.64 0.96 -4.43
C GLY A 47 -9.69 1.42 -2.98
N LEU A 48 -9.62 0.49 -2.02
CA LEU A 48 -9.58 0.82 -0.59
C LEU A 48 -8.33 1.65 -0.23
N VAL A 49 -7.16 1.25 -0.72
CA VAL A 49 -5.91 1.99 -0.49
C VAL A 49 -6.02 3.42 -1.02
N TRP A 50 -6.50 3.59 -2.26
CA TRP A 50 -6.69 4.92 -2.84
C TRP A 50 -7.73 5.77 -2.09
N GLN A 51 -8.80 5.15 -1.57
CA GLN A 51 -9.78 5.87 -0.75
C GLN A 51 -9.13 6.44 0.51
N VAL A 52 -8.38 5.62 1.26
CA VAL A 52 -7.72 6.05 2.50
C VAL A 52 -6.67 7.14 2.21
N LEU A 53 -5.86 6.96 1.17
CA LEU A 53 -4.86 7.96 0.78
C LEU A 53 -5.49 9.29 0.38
N ASN A 54 -6.54 9.25 -0.45
CA ASN A 54 -7.21 10.46 -0.90
C ASN A 54 -7.87 11.22 0.26
N VAL A 55 -8.46 10.52 1.24
CA VAL A 55 -9.01 11.16 2.44
C VAL A 55 -7.91 11.84 3.23
N GLY A 56 -6.84 11.12 3.58
CA GLY A 56 -5.74 11.69 4.37
C GLY A 56 -5.11 12.90 3.68
N TRP A 57 -4.88 12.82 2.38
CA TRP A 57 -4.35 13.93 1.61
C TRP A 57 -5.32 15.10 1.42
N ALA A 58 -6.63 14.86 1.37
CA ALA A 58 -7.61 15.93 1.23
C ALA A 58 -7.71 16.81 2.48
N ILE A 59 -7.38 16.25 3.65
CA ILE A 59 -7.31 16.97 4.93
C ILE A 59 -5.87 17.26 5.36
N GLU A 60 -4.92 17.18 4.43
CA GLU A 60 -3.50 17.54 4.62
C GLU A 60 -2.76 16.76 5.72
N ILE A 61 -3.18 15.53 6.00
CA ILE A 61 -2.51 14.65 6.95
C ILE A 61 -1.46 13.77 6.24
N ALA A 62 -0.30 13.64 6.87
CA ALA A 62 0.73 12.70 6.44
C ALA A 62 0.25 11.26 6.63
N VAL A 63 0.15 10.52 5.52
CA VAL A 63 -0.21 9.09 5.55
C VAL A 63 1.06 8.24 5.51
N ALA A 64 1.15 7.25 6.38
CA ALA A 64 2.17 6.20 6.35
C ALA A 64 1.53 4.86 5.96
N GLY A 65 2.34 3.92 5.47
CA GLY A 65 1.84 2.62 5.04
C GLY A 65 2.83 1.48 5.30
N GLU A 66 2.34 0.27 5.13
CA GLU A 66 3.12 -0.96 5.21
C GLU A 66 2.64 -1.95 4.14
N ASN A 67 3.53 -2.85 3.71
CA ASN A 67 3.08 -4.05 3.00
C ASN A 67 2.60 -5.06 4.06
N ALA A 68 1.57 -5.81 3.71
CA ALA A 68 0.95 -6.80 4.59
C ALA A 68 1.28 -8.24 4.20
N LEU A 69 1.78 -8.52 2.99
CA LEU A 69 2.48 -9.77 2.73
C LEU A 69 3.92 -9.50 2.28
N PRO A 70 4.86 -10.39 2.64
CA PRO A 70 6.21 -10.34 2.10
C PRO A 70 6.19 -10.42 0.57
N CYS A 71 6.97 -9.57 -0.09
CA CYS A 71 7.20 -9.62 -1.53
C CYS A 71 8.65 -9.22 -1.80
N TYR A 72 9.36 -10.05 -2.55
CA TYR A 72 10.77 -9.87 -2.84
C TYR A 72 11.05 -9.64 -4.32
N ASP A 73 10.01 -9.62 -5.14
CA ASP A 73 10.13 -9.46 -6.59
C ASP A 73 9.88 -8.01 -7.04
N ARG A 74 10.37 -7.74 -8.25
CA ARG A 74 10.22 -6.45 -8.90
C ARG A 74 8.76 -6.00 -9.05
N LYS A 75 7.83 -6.93 -9.32
CA LYS A 75 6.43 -6.60 -9.62
C LYS A 75 5.76 -6.04 -8.36
N GLY A 76 5.89 -6.70 -7.22
CA GLY A 76 5.29 -6.20 -5.99
C GLY A 76 5.96 -4.93 -5.45
N TYR A 77 7.29 -4.79 -5.55
CA TYR A 77 7.94 -3.52 -5.24
C TYR A 77 7.47 -2.37 -6.13
N SER A 78 7.25 -2.62 -7.43
CA SER A 78 6.73 -1.60 -8.35
C SER A 78 5.33 -1.17 -7.95
N LYS A 79 4.46 -2.11 -7.55
CA LYS A 79 3.12 -1.78 -7.06
C LYS A 79 3.14 -0.92 -5.80
N ILE A 80 4.05 -1.22 -4.87
CA ILE A 80 4.25 -0.40 -3.67
C ILE A 80 4.68 1.03 -4.07
N LEU A 81 5.58 1.18 -5.04
CA LEU A 81 6.04 2.49 -5.51
C LEU A 81 4.95 3.29 -6.22
N GLU A 82 4.12 2.65 -7.06
CA GLU A 82 2.99 3.29 -7.75
C GLU A 82 2.03 3.96 -6.76
N VAL A 83 1.77 3.30 -5.63
CA VAL A 83 0.92 3.83 -4.56
C VAL A 83 1.66 4.86 -3.71
N ALA A 84 2.90 4.57 -3.31
CA ALA A 84 3.66 5.41 -2.39
C ALA A 84 4.09 6.74 -3.02
N LYS A 85 4.33 6.76 -4.33
CA LYS A 85 4.74 7.94 -5.09
C LYS A 85 4.04 7.94 -6.46
N PRO A 86 2.75 8.28 -6.50
CA PRO A 86 1.96 8.27 -7.72
C PRO A 86 2.57 9.18 -8.78
N VAL A 87 2.81 8.62 -9.96
CA VAL A 87 3.35 9.39 -11.10
C VAL A 87 2.24 10.28 -11.65
N GLY A 88 2.54 11.57 -11.85
CA GLY A 88 1.60 12.51 -12.44
C GLY A 88 0.55 13.07 -11.47
N ASP A 89 0.68 12.83 -10.16
CA ASP A 89 -0.17 13.53 -9.18
C ASP A 89 0.14 15.04 -9.21
N PRO A 90 -0.85 15.91 -9.50
CA PRO A 90 -0.62 17.35 -9.67
C PRO A 90 -0.21 18.06 -8.37
N LYS A 91 -0.49 17.44 -7.22
CA LYS A 91 -0.10 17.92 -5.90
C LYS A 91 1.20 17.25 -5.40
N HIS A 92 1.85 16.45 -6.25
CA HIS A 92 3.05 15.67 -5.94
C HIS A 92 2.94 14.89 -4.62
N ARG A 93 1.74 14.39 -4.32
CA ARG A 93 1.45 13.68 -3.09
C ARG A 93 2.24 12.38 -3.02
N GLN A 94 2.68 12.03 -1.82
CA GLN A 94 3.39 10.78 -1.55
C GLN A 94 3.03 10.29 -0.15
N ILE A 95 3.12 8.98 0.05
CA ILE A 95 3.09 8.39 1.40
C ILE A 95 4.33 8.88 2.14
N TYR A 96 4.17 9.43 3.33
CA TYR A 96 5.24 10.02 4.13
C TYR A 96 6.31 8.99 4.54
N ARG A 97 5.88 7.82 5.01
CA ARG A 97 6.77 6.74 5.46
C ARG A 97 6.20 5.38 5.07
N LEU A 98 7.09 4.46 4.70
CA LEU A 98 6.75 3.07 4.47
C LEU A 98 7.52 2.18 5.44
N THR A 99 6.81 1.27 6.09
CA THR A 99 7.39 0.21 6.92
C THR A 99 7.31 -1.09 6.15
N TYR A 100 8.46 -1.67 5.80
CA TYR A 100 8.48 -2.96 5.10
C TYR A 100 8.44 -4.13 6.10
N LEU A 101 7.44 -5.01 5.96
CA LEU A 101 7.26 -6.22 6.74
C LEU A 101 7.70 -7.45 5.91
N ARG A 102 8.68 -8.25 6.35
CA ARG A 102 9.50 -8.14 7.57
C ARG A 102 10.92 -8.59 7.25
N LEU A 103 11.89 -8.04 7.98
CA LEU A 103 13.23 -8.60 8.03
C LEU A 103 13.15 -10.07 8.49
N CYS A 104 13.53 -10.98 7.59
CA CYS A 104 13.58 -12.43 7.83
C CYS A 104 14.79 -12.99 7.08
N SER A 105 15.05 -14.30 7.19
CA SER A 105 16.18 -14.97 6.53
C SER A 105 16.13 -14.89 5.00
N THR A 106 14.97 -14.68 4.41
CA THR A 106 14.79 -14.63 2.94
C THR A 106 15.13 -13.27 2.33
N LEU A 107 14.87 -12.17 3.04
CA LEU A 107 15.17 -10.81 2.55
C LEU A 107 16.66 -10.57 2.23
N PRO A 108 17.64 -11.02 3.04
CA PRO A 108 19.06 -10.81 2.76
C PRO A 108 19.65 -11.79 1.72
N GLU A 109 18.85 -12.69 1.13
CA GLU A 109 19.31 -13.49 -0.02
C GLU A 109 19.65 -12.56 -1.19
N HIS A 110 20.70 -12.90 -1.96
CA HIS A 110 21.33 -12.02 -2.94
C HIS A 110 20.33 -11.31 -3.86
N ASP A 111 19.48 -12.06 -4.57
CA ASP A 111 18.57 -11.51 -5.57
C ASP A 111 17.45 -10.68 -4.93
N ASN A 112 16.94 -11.12 -3.77
CA ASN A 112 15.91 -10.42 -3.01
C ASN A 112 16.44 -9.08 -2.48
N LEU A 113 17.68 -9.07 -1.98
CA LEU A 113 18.34 -7.87 -1.47
C LEU A 113 18.64 -6.88 -2.60
N MET A 114 19.00 -7.36 -3.80
CA MET A 114 19.18 -6.50 -4.97
C MET A 114 17.87 -5.81 -5.36
N GLU A 115 16.76 -6.54 -5.45
CA GLU A 115 15.45 -5.95 -5.78
C GLU A 115 14.96 -5.01 -4.66
N PHE A 116 15.16 -5.37 -3.38
CA PHE A 116 14.87 -4.48 -2.25
C PHE A 116 15.69 -3.18 -2.29
N THR A 117 16.98 -3.28 -2.63
CA THR A 117 17.85 -2.10 -2.76
C THR A 117 17.38 -1.21 -3.91
N SER A 118 17.03 -1.78 -5.06
CA SER A 118 16.46 -1.05 -6.20
C SER A 118 15.15 -0.34 -5.81
N PHE A 119 14.29 -1.01 -5.05
CA PHE A 119 13.07 -0.45 -4.51
C PHE A 119 13.32 0.77 -3.62
N VAL A 120 14.23 0.66 -2.65
CA VAL A 120 14.61 1.76 -1.74
C VAL A 120 15.20 2.93 -2.53
N GLN A 121 16.12 2.67 -3.47
CA GLN A 121 16.70 3.70 -4.33
C GLN A 121 15.62 4.45 -5.12
N LYS A 122 14.69 3.74 -5.77
CA LYS A 122 13.57 4.34 -6.51
C LYS A 122 12.66 5.18 -5.59
N ARG A 123 12.33 4.69 -4.39
CA ARG A 123 11.51 5.43 -3.42
C ARG A 123 12.14 6.78 -3.05
N HIS A 124 13.47 6.82 -2.91
CA HIS A 124 14.23 8.00 -2.53
C HIS A 124 14.76 8.83 -3.72
N GLY A 125 14.57 8.36 -4.97
CA GLY A 125 15.09 9.04 -6.15
C GLY A 125 16.62 8.99 -6.28
N VAL A 126 17.26 8.01 -5.65
CA VAL A 126 18.71 7.79 -5.73
C VAL A 126 19.02 7.08 -7.05
N LYS A 127 19.97 7.61 -7.83
CA LYS A 127 20.49 6.93 -9.01
C LYS A 127 21.49 5.85 -8.57
N PRO A 128 21.54 4.67 -9.21
CA PRO A 128 22.57 3.68 -8.91
C PRO A 128 23.95 4.31 -9.13
N SER A 129 24.83 4.22 -8.14
CA SER A 129 26.26 4.45 -8.35
C SER A 129 26.76 3.33 -9.25
N GLY A 130 27.25 3.70 -10.44
CA GLY A 130 27.88 2.77 -11.39
C GLY A 130 29.22 2.24 -10.90
#